data_AF-A0A921IM10-F1
#
_entry.id   AF-A0A921IM10-F1
#
_cell.length_a   1.000
_cell.length_b   1.000
_cell.length_c   1.000
_cell.angle_alpha   90.00
_cell.angle_beta   90.00
_cell.angle_gamma   90.00
#
_symmetry.space_group_name_H-M   'P 1'
#
loop_
_entity.id
_entity.type
_entity.pdbx_description
1 polymer ?
#
loop_
_entity_poly.entity_id
_entity_poly.type
_entity_poly.pdbx_seq_one_letter_code
_entity_poly.pdbx_strand_id
1 'polypeptide(L)'
;MKKLRLQLNRRTFWLCIALLVCLRCALTAFQQAYIWVGGAPLDDELMFRAANAISAGEWLGAYDYLTLSKAMFFPVWLALLHLLHLPYLVAGAALWFGASLLAAFAFAPLWRKKEPGTARVYTLGLFALLAFLPSSWAAYTLRVYRDNIFPALCLIFFAGMAGAALRAVFYPAKEKP
;
A
#
# COMPACT_ATOMS: atom_id res chain seq x y z
N MET A 1 -15.30 -18.84 -33.72
CA MET A 1 -14.16 -18.21 -33.01
C MET A 1 -14.02 -18.81 -31.61
N LYS A 2 -12.98 -19.63 -31.34
CA LYS A 2 -12.72 -20.13 -29.97
C LYS A 2 -12.38 -18.92 -29.08
N LYS A 3 -13.26 -18.56 -28.14
CA LYS A 3 -12.90 -17.60 -27.08
C LYS A 3 -11.70 -18.17 -26.35
N LEU A 4 -10.54 -17.52 -26.49
CA LEU A 4 -9.33 -17.86 -25.75
C LEU A 4 -9.64 -17.67 -24.26
N ARG A 5 -10.00 -18.76 -23.56
CA ARG A 5 -10.26 -18.71 -22.12
C ARG A 5 -8.91 -18.73 -21.42
N LEU A 6 -8.36 -17.56 -21.10
CA LEU A 6 -7.21 -17.50 -20.19
C LEU A 6 -7.64 -18.04 -18.83
N GLN A 7 -7.02 -19.14 -18.42
CA GLN A 7 -7.17 -19.73 -17.10
C GLN A 7 -5.80 -19.76 -16.42
N LEU A 8 -5.74 -19.30 -15.18
CA LEU A 8 -4.51 -19.29 -14.39
C LEU A 8 -4.56 -20.34 -13.27
N ASN A 9 -3.52 -21.16 -13.19
CA ASN A 9 -3.32 -22.05 -12.05
C ASN A 9 -2.84 -21.25 -10.82
N ARG A 10 -3.08 -21.77 -9.61
CA ARG A 10 -2.70 -21.15 -8.33
C ARG A 10 -1.20 -20.87 -8.24
N ARG A 11 -0.34 -21.79 -8.68
CA ARG A 11 1.12 -21.61 -8.65
C ARG A 11 1.55 -20.45 -9.56
N THR A 12 1.08 -20.46 -10.80
CA THR A 12 1.33 -19.39 -11.78
C THR A 12 0.84 -18.04 -11.27
N PHE A 13 -0.32 -18.00 -10.59
CA PHE A 13 -0.86 -16.75 -10.03
C PHE A 13 0.09 -16.11 -9.01
N TRP A 14 0.58 -16.89 -8.05
CA TRP A 14 1.53 -16.39 -7.05
C TRP A 14 2.89 -16.06 -7.65
N LEU A 15 3.35 -16.84 -8.64
CA LEU A 15 4.57 -16.52 -9.39
C LEU A 15 4.44 -15.19 -10.14
N CYS A 16 3.30 -14.92 -10.79
CA CYS A 16 3.04 -13.65 -11.47
C CYS A 16 3.02 -12.48 -10.46
N ILE A 17 2.35 -12.63 -9.31
CA ILE A 17 2.38 -11.60 -8.26
C ILE A 17 3.81 -11.34 -7.80
N ALA A 18 4.56 -12.40 -7.48
CA ALA A 18 5.95 -12.27 -7.04
C ALA A 18 6.81 -11.56 -8.08
N LEU A 19 6.67 -11.90 -9.36
CA LEU A 19 7.40 -11.26 -10.45
C LEU A 19 7.06 -9.76 -10.57
N LEU A 20 5.77 -9.40 -10.47
CA LEU A 20 5.33 -8.00 -10.50
C LEU A 20 5.86 -7.20 -9.30
N VAL A 21 5.86 -7.81 -8.12
CA VAL A 21 6.43 -7.20 -6.90
C VAL A 21 7.94 -7.00 -7.07
N CYS A 22 8.68 -8.03 -7.46
CA CYS A 22 10.12 -7.95 -7.71
C CYS A 22 10.44 -6.87 -8.75
N LEU A 23 9.69 -6.81 -9.86
CA LEU A 23 9.88 -5.80 -10.90
C LEU A 23 9.75 -4.38 -10.34
N ARG A 24 8.66 -4.08 -9.62
CA ARG A 24 8.48 -2.75 -9.02
C ARG A 24 9.52 -2.46 -7.94
N CYS A 25 9.87 -3.42 -7.08
CA CYS A 25 10.92 -3.22 -6.08
C CYS A 25 12.25 -2.86 -6.75
N ALA A 26 12.63 -3.57 -7.83
CA ALA A 26 13.81 -3.24 -8.62
C ALA A 26 13.73 -1.83 -9.21
N LEU A 27 12.60 -1.46 -9.82
CA LEU A 27 12.39 -0.11 -10.35
C LEU A 27 12.42 0.97 -9.26
N THR A 28 11.90 0.67 -8.07
CA THR A 28 11.88 1.57 -6.90
C THR A 28 13.28 1.80 -6.36
N ALA A 29 14.17 0.81 -6.47
CA ALA A 29 15.56 0.94 -6.02
C ALA A 29 16.36 1.98 -6.82
N PHE A 30 15.92 2.33 -8.04
CA PHE A 30 16.50 3.41 -8.84
C PHE A 30 15.88 4.79 -8.56
N GLN A 31 14.85 4.87 -7.72
CA GLN A 31 14.21 6.14 -7.35
C GLN A 31 14.97 6.80 -6.20
N GLN A 32 14.90 8.13 -6.15
CA GLN A 32 15.49 8.93 -5.08
C GLN A 32 14.39 9.56 -4.23
N ALA A 33 14.51 9.39 -2.91
CA ALA A 33 13.68 10.12 -1.97
C ALA A 33 14.21 11.54 -1.84
N TYR A 34 13.33 12.50 -1.57
CA TYR A 34 13.74 13.86 -1.24
C TYR A 34 13.08 14.34 0.05
N ILE A 35 13.77 15.25 0.72
CA ILE A 35 13.36 15.86 1.97
C ILE A 35 13.78 17.33 1.97
N TRP A 36 12.93 18.20 2.48
CA TRP A 36 13.18 19.64 2.59
C TRP A 36 13.52 20.05 4.02
N VAL A 37 14.67 19.58 4.53
CA VAL A 37 15.16 19.96 5.87
C VAL A 37 15.54 21.44 5.88
N GLY A 38 14.99 22.21 6.82
CA GLY A 38 15.17 23.66 6.91
C GLY A 38 14.31 24.49 5.95
N GLY A 39 13.67 23.86 4.96
CA GLY A 39 12.74 24.51 4.03
C GLY A 39 11.26 24.27 4.36
N ALA A 40 10.95 23.17 5.05
CA ALA A 40 9.57 22.79 5.39
C ALA A 40 9.45 22.44 6.88
N PRO A 41 9.57 23.43 7.79
CA PRO A 41 9.61 23.22 9.24
C PRO A 41 8.34 22.56 9.79
N LEU A 42 7.18 22.84 9.17
CA LEU A 42 5.90 22.28 9.58
C LEU A 42 5.64 20.88 8.99
N ASP A 43 6.31 20.51 7.90
CA ASP A 43 6.08 19.26 7.18
C ASP A 43 7.22 18.26 7.45
N ASP A 44 8.20 18.21 6.57
CA ASP A 44 9.28 17.22 6.51
C ASP A 44 10.11 17.22 7.79
N GLU A 45 10.49 18.41 8.24
CA GLU A 45 11.38 18.56 9.38
C GLU A 45 10.67 18.19 10.70
N LEU A 46 9.42 18.63 10.89
CA LEU A 46 8.62 18.20 12.04
C LEU A 46 8.48 16.68 12.09
N MET A 47 8.17 16.06 10.96
CA MET A 47 8.00 14.60 10.86
C MET A 47 9.31 13.85 11.11
N PHE A 48 10.43 14.37 10.61
CA PHE A 48 11.75 13.79 10.82
C PHE A 48 12.21 13.92 12.28
N ARG A 49 12.03 15.09 12.90
CA ARG A 49 12.32 15.32 14.33
C ARG A 49 11.49 14.38 15.20
N ALA A 50 10.19 14.25 14.92
CA ALA A 50 9.31 13.31 15.60
C ALA A 50 9.77 11.85 15.45
N ALA A 51 10.20 11.43 14.25
CA ALA A 51 10.69 10.07 14.03
C ALA A 51 11.98 9.79 14.82
N ASN A 52 12.89 10.78 14.92
CA ASN A 52 14.09 10.67 15.73
C ASN A 52 13.78 10.57 17.23
N ALA A 53 12.85 11.39 17.73
CA ALA A 53 12.42 11.35 19.12
C ALA A 53 11.83 9.97 19.48
N ILE A 54 10.92 9.45 18.64
CA ILE A 54 10.34 8.10 18.80
C ILE A 54 11.45 7.04 18.80
N SER A 55 12.42 7.15 17.90
CA SER A 55 13.55 6.20 17.80
C SER A 55 14.46 6.25 19.04
N ALA A 56 14.54 7.40 19.72
CA ALA A 56 15.26 7.58 20.98
C ALA A 56 14.45 7.13 22.22
N GLY A 57 13.20 6.68 22.04
CA GLY A 57 12.28 6.34 23.14
C GLY A 57 11.54 7.53 23.72
N GLU A 58 11.73 8.73 23.17
CA GLU A 58 11.05 9.96 23.56
C GLU A 58 9.82 10.18 22.66
N TRP A 59 8.66 9.67 23.07
CA TRP A 59 7.46 9.62 22.22
C TRP A 59 7.14 10.90 21.44
N LEU A 60 6.85 12.02 22.14
CA LEU A 60 6.57 13.32 21.51
C LEU A 60 7.80 14.23 21.45
N GLY A 61 8.94 13.79 22.00
CA GLY A 61 10.12 14.63 22.17
C GLY A 61 9.87 15.86 23.05
N ALA A 62 10.60 16.94 22.78
CA ALA A 62 10.45 18.21 23.47
C ALA A 62 9.11 18.88 23.10
N TYR A 63 8.37 19.33 24.11
CA TYR A 63 7.07 19.97 23.92
C TYR A 63 7.19 21.41 23.42
N ASP A 64 6.38 21.72 22.42
CA ASP A 64 6.26 23.03 21.78
C ASP A 64 4.83 23.23 21.22
N TYR A 65 4.61 24.35 20.54
CA TYR A 65 3.32 24.65 19.92
C TYR A 65 2.97 23.75 18.70
N LEU A 66 3.91 22.91 18.24
CA LEU A 66 3.74 21.99 17.10
C LEU A 66 3.48 20.54 17.51
N THR A 67 3.68 20.20 18.79
CA THR A 67 3.61 18.83 19.33
C THR A 67 2.37 18.04 18.90
N LEU A 68 1.19 18.68 18.83
CA LEU A 68 -0.07 18.04 18.41
C LEU A 68 -0.65 18.63 17.12
N SER A 69 0.15 19.40 16.37
CA SER A 69 -0.30 20.05 15.14
C SER A 69 -0.57 19.06 14.00
N LYS A 70 0.01 17.85 14.04
CA LYS A 70 -0.12 16.83 13.00
C LYS A 70 -0.17 15.40 13.56
N ALA A 71 -0.71 14.50 12.75
CA ALA A 71 -0.80 13.09 13.08
C ALA A 71 0.58 12.40 13.10
N MET A 72 0.84 11.64 14.16
CA MET A 72 2.13 11.01 14.45
C MET A 72 2.34 9.64 13.77
N PHE A 73 1.35 9.14 13.02
CA PHE A 73 1.46 7.81 12.42
C PHE A 73 2.60 7.69 11.39
N PHE A 74 2.86 8.76 10.62
CA PHE A 74 3.97 8.77 9.67
C PHE A 74 5.36 8.76 10.36
N PRO A 75 5.61 9.56 11.41
CA PRO A 75 6.81 9.43 12.23
C PRO A 75 7.00 8.05 12.86
N VAL A 76 5.91 7.43 13.36
CA VAL A 76 5.94 6.05 13.87
C VAL A 76 6.34 5.07 12.77
N TRP A 77 5.79 5.23 11.57
CA TRP A 77 6.20 4.46 10.39
C TRP A 77 7.69 4.62 10.09
N LEU A 78 8.22 5.85 10.06
CA LEU A 78 9.65 6.08 9.84
C LEU A 78 10.53 5.44 10.91
N ALA A 79 10.18 5.58 12.19
CA ALA A 79 10.91 4.95 13.29
C ALA A 79 10.89 3.42 13.19
N LEU A 80 9.76 2.82 12.78
CA LEU A 80 9.67 1.39 12.51
C LEU A 80 10.59 0.96 11.36
N LEU A 81 10.63 1.73 10.26
CA LEU A 81 11.52 1.41 9.14
C LEU A 81 12.99 1.52 9.53
N HIS A 82 13.34 2.53 10.34
CA HIS A 82 14.69 2.68 10.89
C HIS A 82 15.06 1.47 11.76
N LEU A 83 14.18 1.05 12.68
CA LEU A 83 14.37 -0.13 13.52
C LEU A 83 14.57 -1.42 12.69
N LEU A 84 13.79 -1.60 11.63
CA LEU A 84 13.85 -2.77 10.75
C LEU A 84 14.93 -2.67 9.67
N HIS A 85 15.67 -1.57 9.60
CA HIS A 85 16.68 -1.29 8.57
C HIS A 85 16.14 -1.43 7.14
N LEU A 86 14.87 -1.02 6.94
CA LEU A 86 14.20 -1.12 5.65
C LEU A 86 14.38 0.17 4.84
N PRO A 87 14.72 0.08 3.54
CA PRO A 87 14.78 1.25 2.67
C PRO A 87 13.40 1.92 2.55
N TYR A 88 13.34 3.23 2.82
CA TYR A 88 12.09 4.00 2.89
C TYR A 88 11.17 3.82 1.68
N LEU A 89 11.69 4.03 0.46
CA LEU A 89 10.90 3.93 -0.76
C LEU A 89 10.44 2.50 -1.04
N VAL A 90 11.30 1.51 -0.76
CA VAL A 90 10.95 0.09 -0.95
C VAL A 90 9.84 -0.32 0.02
N ALA A 91 9.90 0.14 1.27
CA ALA A 91 8.86 -0.12 2.26
C ALA A 91 7.53 0.56 1.89
N GLY A 92 7.56 1.81 1.42
CA GLY A 92 6.36 2.50 0.91
C GLY A 92 5.74 1.78 -0.29
N ALA A 93 6.58 1.33 -1.25
CA ALA A 93 6.12 0.53 -2.37
C ALA A 93 5.53 -0.83 -1.93
N ALA A 94 6.16 -1.50 -0.95
CA ALA A 94 5.66 -2.74 -0.38
C ALA A 94 4.30 -2.55 0.30
N LEU A 95 4.09 -1.45 1.02
CA LEU A 95 2.80 -1.10 1.59
C LEU A 95 1.73 -0.89 0.51
N TRP A 96 2.04 -0.15 -0.56
CA TRP A 96 1.14 0.04 -1.69
C TRP A 96 0.77 -1.28 -2.39
N PHE A 97 1.73 -2.19 -2.51
CA PHE A 97 1.49 -3.54 -3.02
C PHE A 97 0.57 -4.37 -2.14
N GLY A 98 0.83 -4.37 -0.83
CA GLY A 98 -0.03 -5.02 0.13
C GLY A 98 -1.46 -4.49 0.02
N ALA A 99 -1.61 -3.15 -0.03
CA ALA A 99 -2.90 -2.50 -0.22
C ALA A 99 -3.58 -2.90 -1.53
N SER A 100 -2.84 -2.92 -2.65
CA SER A 100 -3.34 -3.30 -3.97
C SER A 100 -3.80 -4.76 -4.02
N LEU A 101 -3.06 -5.66 -3.37
CA LEU A 101 -3.38 -7.08 -3.31
C LEU A 101 -4.60 -7.33 -2.41
N LEU A 102 -4.64 -6.69 -1.24
CA LEU A 102 -5.80 -6.72 -0.35
C LEU A 102 -7.05 -6.19 -1.05
N ALA A 103 -6.93 -5.07 -1.78
CA ALA A 103 -8.03 -4.53 -2.58
C ALA A 103 -8.48 -5.54 -3.66
N ALA A 104 -7.55 -6.13 -4.40
CA ALA A 104 -7.88 -7.14 -5.40
C ALA A 104 -8.66 -8.33 -4.82
N PHE A 105 -8.29 -8.80 -3.62
CA PHE A 105 -9.05 -9.84 -2.90
C PHE A 105 -10.36 -9.33 -2.28
N ALA A 106 -10.43 -8.07 -1.88
CA ALA A 106 -11.66 -7.46 -1.39
C ALA A 106 -12.75 -7.49 -2.46
N PHE A 107 -12.37 -7.27 -3.73
CA PHE A 107 -13.26 -7.34 -4.89
C PHE A 107 -13.49 -8.75 -5.46
N ALA A 108 -12.87 -9.79 -4.89
CA ALA A 108 -13.07 -11.19 -5.29
C ALA A 108 -14.54 -11.65 -5.50
N PRO A 109 -15.52 -11.20 -4.69
CA PRO A 109 -16.92 -11.56 -4.88
C PRO A 109 -17.50 -11.19 -6.26
N LEU A 110 -16.97 -10.15 -6.93
CA LEU A 110 -17.48 -9.69 -8.23
C LEU A 110 -17.36 -10.74 -9.34
N TRP A 111 -16.38 -11.64 -9.25
CA TRP A 111 -16.14 -12.69 -10.23
C TRP A 111 -16.44 -14.10 -9.70
N ARG A 112 -17.25 -14.23 -8.64
CA ARG A 112 -17.61 -15.52 -8.03
C ARG A 112 -18.26 -16.53 -8.99
N LYS A 113 -19.00 -16.05 -9.99
CA LYS A 113 -19.67 -16.90 -10.99
C LYS A 113 -18.73 -17.41 -12.09
N LYS A 114 -17.47 -16.95 -12.12
CA LYS A 114 -16.49 -17.36 -13.13
C LYS A 114 -15.71 -18.58 -12.66
N GLU A 115 -15.21 -19.37 -13.61
CA GLU A 115 -14.32 -20.49 -13.30
C GLU A 115 -13.10 -20.00 -12.49
N PRO A 116 -12.60 -20.79 -11.51
CA PRO A 116 -11.53 -20.35 -10.60
C PRO A 116 -10.27 -19.85 -11.31
N GLY A 117 -9.91 -20.46 -12.44
CA GLY A 117 -8.76 -20.04 -13.23
C GLY A 117 -8.94 -18.66 -13.85
N THR A 118 -10.13 -18.35 -14.36
CA THR A 118 -10.44 -17.05 -14.96
C THR A 118 -10.67 -15.97 -13.90
N ALA A 119 -11.29 -16.32 -12.75
CA ALA A 119 -11.39 -15.44 -11.59
C ALA A 119 -10.01 -14.90 -11.15
N ARG A 120 -9.00 -15.78 -11.08
CA ARG A 120 -7.61 -15.38 -10.77
C ARG A 120 -7.00 -14.42 -11.78
N VAL A 121 -7.34 -14.55 -13.07
CA VAL A 121 -6.89 -13.60 -14.11
C VAL A 121 -7.44 -12.20 -13.82
N TYR A 122 -8.73 -12.09 -13.47
CA TYR A 122 -9.32 -10.80 -13.10
C TYR A 122 -8.71 -10.22 -11.82
N THR A 123 -8.49 -11.04 -10.80
CA THR A 123 -7.82 -10.61 -9.56
C THR A 123 -6.39 -10.14 -9.84
N LEU A 124 -5.63 -10.88 -10.65
CA LEU A 124 -4.26 -10.52 -11.03
C LEU A 124 -4.25 -9.23 -11.85
N GLY A 125 -5.19 -9.07 -12.80
CA GLY A 125 -5.32 -7.87 -13.61
C GLY A 125 -5.64 -6.64 -12.75
N LEU A 126 -6.58 -6.74 -11.82
CA LEU A 126 -6.89 -5.65 -10.89
C LEU A 126 -5.70 -5.32 -9.99
N PHE A 127 -5.02 -6.33 -9.44
CA PHE A 127 -3.80 -6.15 -8.69
C PHE A 127 -2.73 -5.41 -9.51
N ALA A 128 -2.46 -5.85 -10.74
CA ALA A 128 -1.45 -5.23 -11.60
C ALA A 128 -1.81 -3.77 -11.94
N LEU A 129 -3.08 -3.49 -12.25
CA LEU A 129 -3.55 -2.12 -12.52
C LEU A 129 -3.37 -1.18 -11.31
N LEU A 130 -3.69 -1.65 -10.11
CA LEU A 130 -3.52 -0.87 -8.88
C LEU A 130 -2.04 -0.73 -8.51
N ALA A 131 -1.28 -1.82 -8.55
CA ALA A 131 0.13 -1.85 -8.22
C ALA A 131 0.98 -0.91 -9.10
N PHE A 132 0.63 -0.79 -10.39
CA PHE A 132 1.32 0.06 -11.36
C PHE A 132 0.52 1.33 -11.70
N LEU A 133 -0.44 1.71 -10.86
CA LEU A 133 -1.22 2.93 -11.04
C LEU A 133 -0.25 4.13 -11.11
N PRO A 134 -0.31 5.00 -12.14
CA PRO A 134 0.68 6.09 -12.32
C PRO A 134 0.79 7.02 -11.12
N SER A 135 -0.30 7.25 -10.39
CA SER A 135 -0.31 8.05 -9.16
C SER A 135 0.61 7.50 -8.07
N SER A 136 0.80 6.17 -8.00
CA SER A 136 1.72 5.53 -7.04
C SER A 136 3.19 5.83 -7.30
N TRP A 137 3.51 6.45 -8.45
CA TRP A 137 4.86 6.85 -8.87
C TRP A 137 5.07 8.37 -8.83
N ALA A 138 4.05 9.13 -8.45
CA ALA A 138 4.10 10.58 -8.51
C ALA A 138 5.10 11.16 -7.51
N ALA A 139 5.61 12.37 -7.79
CA ALA A 139 6.66 13.00 -6.99
C ALA A 139 6.31 13.17 -5.49
N TYR A 140 5.03 13.28 -5.13
CA TYR A 140 4.62 13.36 -3.73
C TYR A 140 4.87 12.06 -2.95
N THR A 141 4.92 10.89 -3.61
CA THR A 141 5.22 9.62 -2.94
C THR A 141 6.71 9.45 -2.65
N LEU A 142 7.57 10.25 -3.29
CA LEU A 142 9.02 10.26 -3.09
C LEU A 142 9.46 11.21 -1.97
N ARG A 143 8.58 12.13 -1.54
CA ARG A 143 8.83 13.03 -0.43
C ARG A 143 8.84 12.23 0.87
N VAL A 144 9.73 12.59 1.81
CA VAL A 144 9.69 12.07 3.18
C VAL A 144 8.55 12.75 3.95
N TYR A 145 7.33 12.35 3.61
CA TYR A 145 6.11 12.88 4.19
C TYR A 145 4.97 11.85 4.11
N ARG A 146 3.86 12.13 4.81
CA ARG A 146 2.72 11.20 4.95
C ARG A 146 2.13 10.73 3.62
N ASP A 147 2.31 11.48 2.55
CA ASP A 147 1.79 11.17 1.21
C ASP A 147 2.39 9.89 0.63
N ASN A 148 3.52 9.41 1.16
CA ASN A 148 4.09 8.11 0.82
C ASN A 148 3.23 6.92 1.28
N ILE A 149 2.55 7.04 2.43
CA ILE A 149 1.77 5.93 3.02
C ILE A 149 0.26 6.15 2.95
N PHE A 150 -0.18 7.40 2.96
CA PHE A 150 -1.60 7.75 3.09
C PHE A 150 -2.48 7.16 1.96
N PRO A 151 -2.09 7.19 0.67
CA PRO A 151 -2.88 6.58 -0.38
C PRO A 151 -3.08 5.07 -0.18
N ALA A 152 -2.07 4.36 0.30
CA ALA A 152 -2.17 2.93 0.57
C ALA A 152 -3.16 2.64 1.70
N LEU A 153 -3.11 3.42 2.78
CA LEU A 153 -4.04 3.31 3.90
C LEU A 153 -5.49 3.59 3.46
N CYS A 154 -5.71 4.63 2.65
CA CYS A 154 -7.01 4.93 2.06
C CYS A 154 -7.51 3.76 1.21
N LEU A 155 -6.65 3.19 0.35
CA LEU A 155 -7.02 2.05 -0.48
C LEU A 155 -7.45 0.84 0.37
N ILE A 156 -6.70 0.52 1.43
CA ILE A 156 -7.05 -0.57 2.36
C ILE A 156 -8.42 -0.32 2.98
N PHE A 157 -8.65 0.89 3.50
CA PHE A 157 -9.89 1.24 4.17
C PHE A 157 -11.10 1.15 3.23
N PHE A 158 -11.07 1.86 2.09
CA PHE A 158 -12.20 1.92 1.18
C PHE A 158 -12.44 0.59 0.45
N ALA A 159 -11.37 -0.09 0.02
CA ALA A 159 -11.53 -1.41 -0.59
C ALA A 159 -12.04 -2.44 0.44
N GLY A 160 -11.61 -2.33 1.70
CA GLY A 160 -12.12 -3.15 2.80
C GLY A 160 -13.63 -2.96 3.01
N MET A 161 -14.08 -1.71 3.10
CA MET A 161 -15.51 -1.39 3.20
C MET A 161 -16.31 -1.90 2.00
N ALA A 162 -15.83 -1.67 0.78
CA ALA A 162 -16.48 -2.16 -0.43
C ALA A 162 -16.53 -3.69 -0.45
N GLY A 163 -15.43 -4.36 -0.09
CA GLY A 163 -15.37 -5.83 0.00
C GLY A 163 -16.31 -6.41 1.05
N ALA A 164 -16.46 -5.75 2.19
CA ALA A 164 -17.44 -6.14 3.22
C ALA A 164 -18.87 -6.02 2.70
N ALA A 165 -19.21 -4.90 2.05
CA ALA A 165 -20.52 -4.68 1.44
C ALA A 165 -20.83 -5.71 0.34
N LEU A 166 -19.87 -5.99 -0.55
CA LEU A 166 -20.03 -7.01 -1.59
C LEU A 166 -20.29 -8.40 -1.00
N ARG A 167 -19.65 -8.75 0.11
CA ARG A 167 -19.89 -10.02 0.79
C ARG A 167 -21.26 -10.07 1.45
N ALA A 168 -21.70 -8.96 2.07
CA ALA A 168 -23.04 -8.87 2.64
C ALA A 168 -24.15 -9.05 1.58
N VAL A 169 -23.95 -8.51 0.37
CA VAL A 169 -24.90 -8.63 -0.74
C VAL A 169 -24.84 -10.01 -1.41
N PHE A 170 -23.65 -10.54 -1.65
CA PHE A 170 -23.48 -11.77 -2.44
C PHE A 170 -23.44 -13.06 -1.62
N TYR A 171 -23.19 -12.99 -0.32
CA TYR A 171 -23.18 -14.15 0.58
C TYR A 171 -24.13 -13.91 1.78
N PRO A 172 -25.45 -13.77 1.53
CA PRO A 172 -26.42 -13.71 2.62
C PRO A 172 -26.38 -15.04 3.43
N ALA A 173 -26.78 -14.99 4.69
CA ALA A 173 -26.51 -16.01 5.73
C ALA A 173 -26.85 -17.49 5.39
N LYS A 174 -27.58 -17.77 4.30
CA LYS A 174 -27.85 -19.13 3.80
C LYS A 174 -26.75 -19.72 2.89
N GLU A 175 -25.81 -18.91 2.40
CA GLU A 175 -24.70 -19.32 1.52
C GLU A 175 -23.31 -19.13 2.17
N LYS A 176 -23.25 -18.95 3.50
CA LYS A 176 -21.96 -18.96 4.21
C LYS A 176 -21.44 -20.41 4.25
N PRO A 177 -20.16 -20.66 3.90
CA PRO A 177 -19.57 -21.99 3.96
C PRO A 177 -19.53 -22.54 5.38
#